data_AF-A0A1V5T782-F1
#
_entry.id   AF-A0A1V5T782-F1
#
_cell.length_a   1.000
_cell.length_b   1.000
_cell.length_c   1.000
_cell.angle_alpha   90.00
_cell.angle_beta   90.00
_cell.angle_gamma   90.00
#
_symmetry.space_group_name_H-M   'P 1'
#
loop_
_entity.id
_entity.type
_entity.pdbx_description
1 polymer ?
#
loop_
_entity_poly.entity_id
_entity_poly.type
_entity_poly.pdbx_seq_one_letter_code
_entity_poly.pdbx_strand_id
1 'polypeptide(L)'
;MMNKLSEPIVVDWRFLFGAGVIMVLALWFSKKARTVTKTEVNLARQGEGIERFDSSVASRQLVRRAVSFSKFMRRITPHQVTEFVENRFKPIPEEERDTASFDLIRASVNLTVAALLISLGTSLKLPLSTTYVTFMVAMGTSLADRAWGRESAVYRITGVLTVISGWFITAFVAFTVSALVAFGLMYGGIYGVIGAILLVIIMFIQFARVHNKREKNAEMEEPGFVTNEHDLIVNCTNEIKSSVENTMKIYKGLLDGLFNEDRKGLMKLYKIADEFHGKSKRRRAYEVLPAIQRLNPESLDTAQYYVQVTDYFYEISISLRYMTESAFNFIDNNH
;
A
#
# COMPACT_ATOMS: atom_id res chain seq x y z
N MET A 1 -8.52 17.80 46.39
CA MET A 1 -8.07 16.54 45.76
C MET A 1 -7.88 16.65 44.23
N MET A 2 -8.53 17.61 43.54
CA MET A 2 -8.36 17.85 42.09
C MET A 2 -7.06 18.57 41.67
N ASN A 3 -6.38 19.27 42.59
CA ASN A 3 -5.13 19.99 42.27
C ASN A 3 -3.89 19.10 42.10
N LYS A 4 -3.95 17.81 42.50
CA LYS A 4 -2.84 16.85 42.32
C LYS A 4 -2.76 16.28 40.89
N LEU A 5 -3.80 16.44 40.08
CA LEU A 5 -3.84 15.97 38.69
C LEU A 5 -3.31 17.01 37.69
N SER A 6 -3.14 18.27 38.12
CA SER A 6 -2.62 19.37 37.31
C SER A 6 -1.12 19.61 37.47
N GLU A 7 -0.48 18.97 38.46
CA GLU A 7 0.97 19.05 38.65
C GLU A 7 1.69 18.15 37.64
N PRO A 8 2.82 18.59 37.06
CA PRO A 8 3.59 17.77 36.14
C PRO A 8 4.09 16.52 36.86
N ILE A 9 3.60 15.35 36.43
CA ILE A 9 4.00 14.06 36.98
C ILE A 9 5.47 13.84 36.61
N VAL A 10 6.34 13.85 37.63
CA VAL A 10 7.76 13.50 37.47
C VAL A 10 7.83 11.97 37.43
N VAL A 11 7.92 11.42 36.22
CA VAL A 11 8.06 9.98 35.99
C VAL A 11 9.51 9.58 36.25
N ASP A 12 9.75 8.52 37.03
CA ASP A 12 11.08 7.97 37.25
C ASP A 12 11.69 7.51 35.92
N TRP A 13 12.91 7.96 35.62
CA TRP A 13 13.63 7.66 34.40
C TRP A 13 13.79 6.15 34.17
N ARG A 14 13.82 5.34 35.24
CA ARG A 14 13.93 3.88 35.17
C ARG A 14 12.71 3.26 34.49
N PHE A 15 11.51 3.71 34.84
CA PHE A 15 10.28 3.24 34.22
C PHE A 15 10.17 3.73 32.78
N LEU A 16 10.57 4.97 32.51
CA LEU A 16 10.55 5.54 31.17
C LEU A 16 11.53 4.82 30.23
N PHE A 17 12.74 4.53 30.72
CA PHE A 17 13.74 3.76 29.99
C PHE A 17 13.30 2.30 29.78
N GLY A 18 12.78 1.65 30.82
CA GLY A 18 12.25 0.29 30.73
C GLY A 18 11.10 0.18 29.71
N ALA A 19 10.17 1.14 29.70
CA ALA A 19 9.10 1.21 28.70
C ALA A 19 9.67 1.41 27.27
N GLY A 20 10.70 2.25 27.12
CA GLY A 20 11.41 2.43 25.85
C GLY A 20 12.03 1.13 25.33
N VAL A 21 12.70 0.36 26.19
CA VAL A 21 13.29 -0.94 25.82
C VAL A 21 12.21 -1.94 25.40
N ILE A 22 11.12 -2.05 26.16
CA ILE A 22 9.98 -2.92 25.83
C ILE A 22 9.39 -2.54 24.48
N MET A 23 9.22 -1.24 24.22
CA MET A 23 8.71 -0.74 22.93
C MET A 23 9.63 -1.11 21.78
N VAL A 24 10.94 -0.96 21.92
CA VAL A 24 11.92 -1.35 20.89
C VAL A 24 11.84 -2.85 20.57
N LEU A 25 11.82 -3.69 21.60
CA LEU A 25 11.69 -5.14 21.43
C LEU A 25 10.35 -5.49 20.75
N ALA A 26 9.25 -4.88 21.19
CA ALA A 26 7.92 -5.11 20.60
C ALA A 26 7.88 -4.74 19.11
N LEU A 27 8.50 -3.62 18.72
CA LEU A 27 8.59 -3.20 17.32
C LEU A 27 9.49 -4.14 16.50
N TRP A 28 10.60 -4.60 17.06
CA TRP A 28 11.53 -5.50 16.38
C TRP A 28 10.86 -6.84 16.01
N PHE A 29 10.09 -7.42 16.94
CA PHE A 29 9.42 -8.70 16.72
C PHE A 29 8.06 -8.58 16.03
N SER A 30 7.54 -7.37 15.83
CA SER A 30 6.21 -7.16 15.24
C SER A 30 6.24 -7.25 13.72
N LYS A 31 5.62 -8.30 13.17
CA LYS A 31 5.35 -8.43 11.72
C LYS A 31 4.60 -7.21 11.18
N LYS A 32 3.62 -6.69 11.93
CA LYS A 32 2.79 -5.53 11.54
C LYS A 32 3.62 -4.25 11.43
N ALA A 33 4.51 -4.01 12.40
CA ALA A 33 5.42 -2.86 12.37
C ALA A 33 6.34 -2.94 11.14
N ARG A 34 6.87 -4.12 10.84
CA ARG A 34 7.71 -4.35 9.65
C ARG A 34 6.96 -4.08 8.34
N THR A 35 5.68 -4.41 8.24
CA THR A 35 4.84 -4.06 7.07
C THR A 35 4.68 -2.55 6.89
N VAL A 36 4.52 -1.79 8.00
CA VAL A 36 4.42 -0.33 7.96
C VAL A 36 5.76 0.27 7.50
N THR A 37 6.87 -0.17 8.10
CA THR A 37 8.22 0.26 7.69
C THR A 37 8.49 -0.10 6.22
N LYS A 38 8.08 -1.28 5.75
CA LYS A 38 8.21 -1.66 4.33
C LYS A 38 7.43 -0.70 3.43
N THR A 39 6.27 -0.21 3.87
CA THR A 39 5.47 0.76 3.09
C THR A 39 6.13 2.13 3.07
N GLU A 40 6.65 2.60 4.20
CA GLU A 40 7.42 3.84 4.32
C GLU A 40 8.63 3.84 3.38
N VAL A 41 9.46 2.79 3.49
CA VAL A 41 10.68 2.60 2.69
C VAL A 41 10.32 2.56 1.19
N ASN A 42 9.26 1.85 0.80
CA ASN A 42 8.84 1.76 -0.59
C ASN A 42 8.35 3.10 -1.17
N LEU A 43 7.68 3.94 -0.37
CA LEU A 43 7.26 5.27 -0.81
C LEU A 43 8.42 6.26 -0.91
N ALA A 44 9.43 6.07 -0.07
CA ALA A 44 10.60 6.92 -0.01
C ALA A 44 11.77 6.46 -0.91
N ARG A 45 11.71 5.26 -1.51
CA ARG A 45 12.78 4.74 -2.37
C ARG A 45 13.10 5.67 -3.54
N GLN A 46 14.38 5.78 -3.86
CA GLN A 46 14.85 6.61 -4.97
C GLN A 46 14.70 5.91 -6.32
N GLY A 47 14.98 4.60 -6.37
CA GLY A 47 14.95 3.80 -7.60
C GLY A 47 13.55 3.49 -8.13
N GLU A 48 13.52 2.95 -9.35
CA GLU A 48 12.31 2.40 -9.98
C GLU A 48 11.90 1.10 -9.30
N GLY A 49 10.59 0.88 -9.19
CA GLY A 49 10.05 -0.33 -8.61
C GLY A 49 8.54 -0.37 -8.66
N ILE A 50 7.98 -1.56 -8.51
CA ILE A 50 6.53 -1.79 -8.63
C ILE A 50 5.80 -0.97 -7.56
N GLU A 51 4.97 -0.03 -7.98
CA GLU A 51 4.17 0.79 -7.07
C GLU A 51 2.97 0.00 -6.56
N ARG A 52 2.78 0.00 -5.24
CA ARG A 52 1.75 -0.82 -4.57
C ARG A 52 0.34 -0.26 -4.68
N PHE A 53 0.20 1.00 -5.06
CA PHE A 53 -1.08 1.72 -5.05
C PHE A 53 -1.56 1.94 -6.48
N ASP A 54 -2.86 1.76 -6.73
CA ASP A 54 -3.48 2.14 -8.00
C ASP A 54 -3.59 3.67 -8.13
N SER A 55 -3.83 4.18 -9.34
CA SER A 55 -4.02 5.61 -9.55
C SER A 55 -5.39 6.07 -9.06
N SER A 56 -5.45 7.25 -8.42
CA SER A 56 -6.72 7.90 -8.05
C SER A 56 -6.96 9.15 -8.92
N VAL A 57 -8.22 9.59 -9.01
CA VAL A 57 -8.56 10.84 -9.73
C VAL A 57 -7.89 12.04 -9.04
N ALA A 58 -7.91 12.07 -7.70
CA ALA A 58 -7.28 13.13 -6.91
C ALA A 58 -5.77 13.21 -7.12
N SER A 59 -5.07 12.07 -7.13
CA SER A 59 -3.62 12.05 -7.37
C SER A 59 -3.25 12.46 -8.78
N ARG A 60 -4.00 12.02 -9.81
CA ARG A 60 -3.80 12.46 -11.19
C ARG A 60 -3.95 13.97 -11.33
N GLN A 61 -4.94 14.57 -10.68
CA GLN A 61 -5.16 16.00 -10.73
C GLN A 61 -4.05 16.79 -10.01
N LEU A 62 -3.59 16.29 -8.86
CA LEU A 62 -2.46 16.88 -8.13
C LEU A 62 -1.17 16.84 -8.95
N VAL A 63 -0.84 15.69 -9.57
CA VAL A 63 0.34 15.58 -10.44
C VAL A 63 0.25 16.54 -11.62
N ARG A 64 -0.90 16.60 -12.30
CA ARG A 64 -1.09 17.53 -13.43
C ARG A 64 -0.88 18.99 -13.01
N ARG A 65 -1.42 19.40 -11.86
CA ARG A 65 -1.22 20.75 -11.32
C ARG A 65 0.24 21.00 -10.94
N ALA A 66 0.90 20.05 -10.27
CA ALA A 66 2.30 20.16 -9.91
C ALA A 66 3.22 20.27 -11.14
N VAL A 67 2.96 19.48 -12.19
CA VAL A 67 3.70 19.57 -13.46
C VAL A 67 3.44 20.90 -14.16
N SER A 68 2.18 21.38 -14.16
CA SER A 68 1.85 22.69 -14.73
C SER A 68 2.55 23.83 -13.98
N PHE A 69 2.58 23.77 -12.65
CA PHE A 69 3.29 24.72 -11.80
C PHE A 69 4.81 24.67 -12.05
N SER A 70 5.39 23.47 -12.13
CA SER A 70 6.81 23.28 -12.46
C SER A 70 7.17 23.89 -13.83
N LYS A 71 6.33 23.68 -14.85
CA LYS A 71 6.52 24.31 -16.18
C LYS A 71 6.44 25.84 -16.11
N PHE A 72 5.51 26.38 -15.33
CA PHE A 72 5.39 27.82 -15.12
C PHE A 72 6.62 28.39 -14.40
N MET A 73 7.10 27.73 -13.34
CA MET A 73 8.33 28.11 -12.64
C MET A 73 9.54 28.06 -13.57
N ARG A 74 9.69 27.02 -14.40
CA ARG A 74 10.78 26.92 -15.38
C ARG A 74 10.78 28.06 -16.40
N ARG A 75 9.63 28.67 -16.69
CA ARG A 75 9.54 29.83 -17.60
C ARG A 75 10.05 31.12 -16.93
N ILE A 76 9.96 31.22 -15.61
CA ILE A 76 10.34 32.42 -14.85
C ILE A 76 11.79 32.33 -14.37
N THR A 77 12.30 31.11 -14.14
CA THR A 77 13.66 30.89 -13.63
C THR A 77 14.73 31.14 -14.70
N PRO A 78 15.76 31.96 -14.42
CA PRO A 78 16.89 32.16 -15.34
C PRO A 78 17.68 30.88 -15.63
N HIS A 79 18.32 30.83 -16.80
CA HIS A 79 19.08 29.65 -17.24
C HIS A 79 20.21 29.27 -16.28
N GLN A 80 20.97 30.25 -15.76
CA GLN A 80 22.07 30.02 -14.81
C GLN A 80 21.62 29.31 -13.53
N VAL A 81 20.44 29.65 -13.01
CA VAL A 81 19.88 29.00 -11.81
C VAL A 81 19.43 27.59 -12.14
N THR A 82 18.84 27.39 -13.32
CA THR A 82 18.41 26.07 -13.78
C THR A 82 19.61 25.13 -13.91
N GLU A 83 20.69 25.59 -14.54
CA GLU A 83 21.92 24.82 -14.72
C GLU A 83 22.63 24.53 -13.37
N PHE A 84 22.68 25.51 -12.46
CA PHE A 84 23.20 25.29 -11.11
C PHE A 84 22.42 24.20 -10.35
N VAL A 85 21.10 24.20 -10.48
CA VAL A 85 20.24 23.17 -9.87
C VAL A 85 20.45 21.83 -10.57
N GLU A 86 20.43 21.77 -11.90
CA GLU A 86 20.60 20.52 -12.66
C GLU A 86 21.94 19.84 -12.42
N ASN A 87 23.03 20.61 -12.26
CA ASN A 87 24.35 20.08 -11.93
C ASN A 87 24.40 19.34 -10.58
N ARG A 88 23.47 19.62 -9.64
CA ARG A 88 23.37 18.94 -8.34
C ARG A 88 22.63 17.60 -8.42
N PHE A 89 21.88 17.36 -9.50
CA PHE A 89 21.06 16.16 -9.69
C PHE A 89 21.65 15.19 -10.72
N LYS A 90 22.96 15.27 -11.01
CA LYS A 90 23.61 14.33 -11.92
C LYS A 90 23.53 12.91 -11.32
N PRO A 91 22.87 11.96 -11.98
CA PRO A 91 22.70 10.62 -11.45
C PRO A 91 24.04 9.88 -11.40
N ILE A 92 24.25 9.14 -10.33
CA ILE A 92 25.35 8.17 -10.23
C ILE A 92 25.10 7.07 -11.29
N PRO A 93 26.14 6.61 -12.02
CA PRO A 93 26.05 5.52 -13.00
C PRO A 93 25.35 4.28 -12.42
N GLU A 94 24.56 3.58 -13.22
CA GLU A 94 23.80 2.40 -12.77
C GLU A 94 24.69 1.28 -12.22
N GLU A 95 25.93 1.18 -12.70
CA GLU A 95 26.94 0.21 -12.26
C GLU A 95 27.39 0.41 -10.80
N GLU A 96 27.25 1.62 -10.25
CA GLU A 96 27.62 1.96 -8.87
C GLU A 96 26.40 2.05 -7.92
N ARG A 97 25.19 1.79 -8.43
CA ARG A 97 23.97 1.85 -7.60
C ARG A 97 23.82 0.56 -6.80
N ASP A 98 23.90 0.70 -5.48
CA ASP A 98 23.55 -0.38 -4.55
C ASP A 98 22.06 -0.77 -4.71
N THR A 99 21.78 -2.04 -4.48
CA THR A 99 20.42 -2.63 -4.53
C THR A 99 19.53 -2.16 -3.36
N ALA A 100 20.13 -1.49 -2.37
CA ALA A 100 19.44 -0.95 -1.20
C ALA A 100 18.44 0.18 -1.57
N SER A 101 17.30 0.23 -0.88
CA SER A 101 16.28 1.28 -1.11
C SER A 101 16.76 2.70 -0.72
N PHE A 102 17.80 2.77 0.11
CA PHE A 102 18.46 3.99 0.58
C PHE A 102 19.97 3.77 0.67
N ASP A 103 20.73 4.81 0.38
CA ASP A 103 22.09 4.96 0.92
C ASP A 103 22.01 5.17 2.46
N LEU A 104 22.99 4.66 3.20
CA LEU A 104 23.17 4.89 4.63
C LEU A 104 23.15 6.38 4.99
N ILE A 105 23.71 7.25 4.14
CA ILE A 105 23.67 8.71 4.37
C ILE A 105 22.23 9.20 4.36
N ARG A 106 21.45 8.80 3.36
CA ARG A 106 20.03 9.18 3.20
C ARG A 106 19.18 8.66 4.36
N ALA A 107 19.41 7.41 4.77
CA ALA A 107 18.73 6.83 5.92
C ALA A 107 19.05 7.59 7.22
N SER A 108 20.33 7.93 7.44
CA SER A 108 20.78 8.70 8.61
C SER A 108 20.18 10.11 8.65
N VAL A 109 20.15 10.82 7.52
CA VAL A 109 19.54 12.15 7.42
C VAL A 109 18.03 12.10 7.66
N ASN A 110 17.32 11.15 7.05
CA ASN A 110 15.88 11.00 7.29
C ASN A 110 15.58 10.69 8.76
N LEU A 111 16.35 9.81 9.39
CA LEU A 111 16.20 9.46 10.81
C LEU A 111 16.43 10.69 11.70
N THR A 112 17.52 11.43 11.48
CA THR A 112 17.89 12.59 12.29
C THR A 112 16.92 13.75 12.12
N VAL A 113 16.49 14.05 10.89
CA VAL A 113 15.50 15.11 10.62
C VAL A 113 14.13 14.75 11.23
N ALA A 114 13.70 13.48 11.11
CA ALA A 114 12.45 13.06 11.72
C ALA A 114 12.50 13.13 13.26
N ALA A 115 13.59 12.67 13.87
CA ALA A 115 13.80 12.76 15.31
C ALA A 115 13.84 14.22 15.80
N LEU A 116 14.49 15.11 15.05
CA LEU A 116 14.54 16.54 15.34
C LEU A 116 13.14 17.16 15.30
N LEU A 117 12.36 16.90 14.25
CA LEU A 117 10.99 17.43 14.12
C LEU A 117 10.06 16.91 15.21
N ILE A 118 10.17 15.63 15.57
CA ILE A 118 9.43 15.04 16.69
C ILE A 118 9.83 15.68 18.01
N SER A 119 11.13 15.85 18.27
CA SER A 119 11.64 16.47 19.49
C SER A 119 11.17 17.92 19.62
N LEU A 120 11.33 18.72 18.57
CA LEU A 120 10.91 20.12 18.53
C LEU A 120 9.40 20.23 18.72
N GLY A 121 8.64 19.41 18.01
CA GLY A 121 7.19 19.42 18.10
C GLY A 121 6.66 18.99 19.48
N THR A 122 7.31 18.01 20.11
CA THR A 122 6.99 17.57 21.48
C THR A 122 7.37 18.65 22.51
N SER A 123 8.50 19.33 22.31
CA SER A 123 8.91 20.48 23.14
C SER A 123 7.88 21.61 23.10
N LEU A 124 7.30 21.87 21.92
CA LEU A 124 6.22 22.83 21.73
C LEU A 124 4.83 22.30 22.14
N LYS A 125 4.74 21.08 22.70
CA LYS A 125 3.49 20.41 23.11
C LYS A 125 2.44 20.33 21.99
N LEU A 126 2.89 20.25 20.74
CA LEU A 126 1.99 20.09 19.61
C LEU A 126 1.47 18.65 19.56
N PRO A 127 0.17 18.44 19.26
CA PRO A 127 -0.37 17.10 19.04
C PRO A 127 0.20 16.56 17.73
N LEU A 128 1.17 15.65 17.83
CA LEU A 128 1.89 15.09 16.68
C LEU A 128 1.72 13.58 16.63
N SER A 129 1.44 13.08 15.43
CA SER A 129 1.65 11.67 15.13
C SER A 129 3.11 11.49 14.75
N THR A 130 3.88 10.82 15.60
CA THR A 130 5.32 10.56 15.34
C THR A 130 5.50 9.76 14.04
N THR A 131 4.61 8.81 13.77
CA THR A 131 4.57 8.06 12.51
C THR A 131 4.24 8.92 11.29
N TYR A 132 3.40 9.95 11.46
CA TYR A 132 3.13 10.90 10.39
C TYR A 132 4.38 11.68 10.02
N VAL A 133 5.10 12.16 11.03
CA VAL A 133 6.32 12.96 10.82
C VAL A 133 7.40 12.14 10.12
N THR A 134 7.68 10.90 10.56
CA THR A 134 8.70 10.05 9.91
C THR A 134 8.37 9.79 8.45
N PHE A 135 7.12 9.44 8.14
CA PHE A 135 6.65 9.24 6.77
C PHE A 135 6.78 10.51 5.93
N MET A 136 6.37 11.67 6.45
CA MET A 136 6.46 12.93 5.71
C MET A 136 7.91 13.32 5.43
N VAL A 137 8.83 13.08 6.37
CA VAL A 137 10.27 13.31 6.14
C VAL A 137 10.77 12.37 5.04
N ALA A 138 10.50 11.07 5.14
CA ALA A 138 10.96 10.10 4.15
C ALA A 138 10.43 10.39 2.74
N MET A 139 9.15 10.78 2.63
CA MET A 139 8.52 11.14 1.36
C MET A 139 8.95 12.52 0.85
N GLY A 140 9.17 13.49 1.74
CA GLY A 140 9.68 14.81 1.38
C GLY A 140 11.09 14.73 0.79
N THR A 141 11.95 13.90 1.39
CA THR A 141 13.28 13.61 0.85
C THR A 141 13.18 12.94 -0.53
N SER A 142 12.29 11.96 -0.72
CA SER A 142 12.14 11.30 -2.04
C SER A 142 11.61 12.22 -3.14
N LEU A 143 10.75 13.18 -2.78
CA LEU A 143 10.31 14.23 -3.68
C LEU A 143 11.47 15.19 -4.04
N ALA A 144 12.27 15.60 -3.05
CA ALA A 144 13.42 16.48 -3.24
C ALA A 144 14.48 15.84 -4.15
N ASP A 145 14.67 14.52 -4.06
CA ASP A 145 15.61 13.72 -4.87
C ASP A 145 15.14 13.52 -6.33
N ARG A 146 14.01 14.10 -6.74
CA ARG A 146 13.37 13.87 -8.05
C ARG A 146 13.07 12.39 -8.35
N ALA A 147 12.86 11.58 -7.31
CA ALA A 147 12.56 10.15 -7.47
C ALA A 147 11.17 9.88 -8.09
N TRP A 148 10.31 10.90 -8.16
CA TRP A 148 8.94 10.78 -8.67
C TRP A 148 8.91 11.07 -10.17
N GLY A 149 9.04 10.02 -10.98
CA GLY A 149 8.96 10.10 -12.44
C GLY A 149 7.52 10.33 -12.96
N ARG A 150 7.40 10.65 -14.25
CA ARG A 150 6.10 10.86 -14.92
C ARG A 150 5.17 9.66 -14.78
N GLU A 151 5.74 8.46 -14.76
CA GLU A 151 5.02 7.19 -14.74
C GLU A 151 4.74 6.69 -13.31
N SER A 152 5.56 7.06 -12.31
CA SER A 152 5.41 6.60 -10.92
C SER A 152 4.78 7.62 -9.95
N ALA A 153 4.86 8.91 -10.27
CA ALA A 153 4.40 10.01 -9.40
C ALA A 153 2.94 9.86 -8.95
N VAL A 154 2.04 9.48 -9.86
CA VAL A 154 0.61 9.33 -9.57
C VAL A 154 0.38 8.26 -8.50
N TYR A 155 1.09 7.14 -8.59
CA TYR A 155 0.93 6.01 -7.67
C TYR A 155 1.55 6.31 -6.30
N ARG A 156 2.75 6.90 -6.27
CA ARG A 156 3.39 7.34 -5.01
C ARG A 156 2.52 8.35 -4.26
N ILE A 157 2.00 9.36 -4.96
CA ILE A 157 1.06 10.34 -4.36
C ILE A 157 -0.23 9.66 -3.90
N THR A 158 -0.74 8.66 -4.63
CA THR A 158 -1.91 7.92 -4.16
C THR A 158 -1.60 7.18 -2.87
N GLY A 159 -0.43 6.58 -2.75
CA GLY A 159 0.06 5.99 -1.49
C GLY A 159 0.13 7.00 -0.35
N VAL A 160 0.75 8.16 -0.60
CA VAL A 160 0.82 9.26 0.36
C VAL A 160 -0.58 9.68 0.83
N LEU A 161 -1.48 9.95 -0.11
CA LEU A 161 -2.86 10.35 0.20
C LEU A 161 -3.60 9.25 0.99
N THR A 162 -3.41 7.99 0.63
CA THR A 162 -4.05 6.85 1.31
C THR A 162 -3.57 6.73 2.76
N VAL A 163 -2.27 6.88 3.00
CA VAL A 163 -1.71 6.85 4.36
C VAL A 163 -2.20 8.04 5.18
N ILE A 164 -2.14 9.26 4.62
CA ILE A 164 -2.60 10.49 5.28
C ILE A 164 -4.10 10.40 5.62
N SER A 165 -4.92 10.09 4.62
CA SER A 165 -6.37 9.94 4.80
C SER A 165 -6.70 8.83 5.80
N GLY A 166 -5.96 7.72 5.80
CA GLY A 166 -6.10 6.64 6.77
C GLY A 166 -5.98 7.13 8.21
N TRP A 167 -5.00 7.97 8.54
CA TRP A 167 -4.85 8.53 9.88
C TRP A 167 -6.01 9.45 10.28
N PHE A 168 -6.41 10.37 9.40
CA PHE A 168 -7.52 11.29 9.68
C PHE A 168 -8.87 10.58 9.75
N ILE A 169 -9.15 9.67 8.82
CA ILE A 169 -10.40 8.89 8.80
C ILE A 169 -10.47 8.01 10.04
N THR A 170 -9.39 7.34 10.43
CA THR A 170 -9.38 6.49 11.63
C THR A 170 -9.62 7.32 12.89
N ALA A 171 -8.95 8.48 13.02
CA ALA A 171 -9.17 9.38 14.14
C ALA A 171 -10.60 9.91 14.19
N PHE A 172 -11.16 10.29 13.03
CA PHE A 172 -12.54 10.76 12.92
C PHE A 172 -13.55 9.66 13.27
N VAL A 173 -13.36 8.45 12.75
CA VAL A 173 -14.22 7.29 13.07
C VAL A 173 -14.12 6.94 14.56
N ALA A 174 -12.90 6.90 15.13
CA ALA A 174 -12.73 6.66 16.55
C ALA A 174 -13.44 7.73 17.40
N PHE A 175 -13.26 9.01 17.06
CA PHE A 175 -13.93 10.12 17.73
C PHE A 175 -15.46 10.02 17.66
N THR A 176 -16.01 9.79 16.46
CA THR A 176 -17.46 9.68 16.26
C THR A 176 -18.04 8.46 16.98
N VAL A 177 -17.39 7.30 16.91
CA VAL A 177 -17.83 6.09 17.62
C VAL A 177 -17.73 6.27 19.12
N SER A 178 -16.63 6.82 19.65
CA SER A 178 -16.49 7.13 21.06
C SER A 178 -17.56 8.10 21.53
N ALA A 179 -17.90 9.11 20.73
CA ALA A 179 -18.99 10.04 21.03
C ALA A 179 -20.35 9.33 21.08
N LEU A 180 -20.67 8.47 20.10
CA LEU A 180 -21.90 7.68 20.08
C LEU A 180 -22.01 6.75 21.29
N VAL A 181 -20.92 6.05 21.65
CA VAL A 181 -20.89 5.19 22.83
C VAL A 181 -21.06 6.02 24.10
N ALA A 182 -20.39 7.17 24.22
CA ALA A 182 -20.53 8.06 25.36
C ALA A 182 -21.98 8.56 25.52
N PHE A 183 -22.62 8.98 24.42
CA PHE A 183 -24.05 9.34 24.44
C PHE A 183 -24.93 8.15 24.84
N GLY A 184 -24.68 6.96 24.30
CA GLY A 184 -25.40 5.74 24.65
C GLY A 184 -25.28 5.37 26.13
N LEU A 185 -24.10 5.56 26.74
CA LEU A 185 -23.88 5.35 28.17
C LEU A 185 -24.56 6.43 29.02
N MET A 186 -24.53 7.68 28.58
CA MET A 186 -25.13 8.80 29.29
C MET A 186 -26.66 8.68 29.41
N TYR A 187 -27.34 8.27 28.33
CA TYR A 187 -28.80 8.08 28.34
C TYR A 187 -29.23 6.67 28.80
N GLY A 188 -28.39 5.66 28.60
CA GLY A 188 -28.73 4.25 28.84
C GLY A 188 -28.48 3.75 30.27
N GLY A 189 -27.79 4.51 31.12
CA GLY A 189 -27.48 4.10 32.49
C GLY A 189 -26.84 2.71 32.57
N ILE A 190 -27.28 1.87 33.52
CA ILE A 190 -26.70 0.52 33.72
C ILE A 190 -26.97 -0.43 32.54
N TYR A 191 -28.11 -0.27 31.85
CA TYR A 191 -28.43 -1.07 30.66
C TYR A 191 -27.52 -0.71 29.48
N GLY A 192 -27.13 0.57 29.37
CA GLY A 192 -26.14 1.03 28.40
C GLY A 192 -24.76 0.39 28.62
N VAL A 193 -24.33 0.26 29.88
CA VAL A 193 -23.05 -0.40 30.23
C VAL A 193 -23.07 -1.88 29.85
N ILE A 194 -24.15 -2.59 30.21
CA ILE A 194 -24.30 -4.03 29.86
C ILE A 194 -24.30 -4.20 28.34
N GLY A 195 -25.03 -3.35 27.61
CA GLY A 195 -25.04 -3.35 26.14
C GLY A 195 -23.67 -3.09 25.52
N ALA A 196 -22.91 -2.13 26.07
CA ALA A 196 -21.55 -1.84 25.60
C ALA A 196 -20.59 -3.01 25.82
N ILE A 197 -20.66 -3.67 26.98
CA ILE A 197 -19.85 -4.87 27.27
C ILE A 197 -20.17 -6.00 26.27
N LEU A 198 -21.47 -6.25 26.03
CA LEU A 198 -21.89 -7.27 25.07
C LEU A 198 -21.39 -6.95 23.66
N LEU A 199 -21.50 -5.68 23.24
CA LEU A 199 -21.03 -5.20 21.94
C LEU A 199 -19.52 -5.44 21.79
N VAL A 200 -18.73 -5.12 22.81
CA VAL A 200 -17.27 -5.36 22.81
C VAL A 200 -16.96 -6.85 22.65
N ILE A 201 -17.65 -7.74 23.37
CA ILE A 201 -17.46 -9.19 23.25
C ILE A 201 -17.76 -9.67 21.83
N ILE A 202 -18.88 -9.23 21.24
CA ILE A 202 -19.27 -9.60 19.88
C ILE A 202 -18.21 -9.09 18.87
N MET A 203 -17.76 -7.85 19.01
CA MET A 203 -16.72 -7.29 18.14
C MET A 203 -15.41 -8.05 18.27
N PHE A 204 -15.02 -8.47 19.47
CA PHE A 204 -13.80 -9.23 19.68
C PHE A 204 -13.84 -10.59 18.96
N ILE A 205 -14.96 -11.29 19.03
CA ILE A 205 -15.16 -12.58 18.32
C ILE A 205 -15.11 -12.36 16.81
N GLN A 206 -15.77 -11.33 16.29
CA GLN A 206 -15.74 -11.01 14.86
C GLN A 206 -14.33 -10.65 14.40
N PHE A 207 -13.62 -9.81 15.16
CA PHE A 207 -12.26 -9.40 14.85
C PHE A 207 -11.31 -10.60 14.80
N ALA A 208 -11.38 -11.50 15.78
CA ALA A 208 -10.57 -12.72 15.81
C ALA A 208 -10.84 -13.62 14.58
N ARG A 209 -12.11 -13.80 14.19
CA ARG A 209 -12.48 -14.58 13.00
C ARG A 209 -11.97 -13.94 11.70
N VAL A 210 -12.13 -12.63 11.56
CA VAL A 210 -11.69 -11.90 10.36
C VAL A 210 -10.17 -11.86 10.27
N HIS A 211 -9.47 -11.64 11.38
CA HIS A 211 -8.01 -11.65 11.42
C HIS A 211 -7.46 -13.01 11.01
N ASN A 212 -7.98 -14.10 11.59
CA ASN A 212 -7.54 -15.45 11.28
C ASN A 212 -7.81 -15.83 9.80
N LYS A 213 -8.92 -15.34 9.22
CA LYS A 213 -9.20 -15.50 7.79
C LYS A 213 -8.22 -14.69 6.91
N ARG A 214 -7.85 -13.48 7.34
CA ARG A 214 -6.89 -12.63 6.61
C ARG A 214 -5.46 -13.16 6.69
N GLU A 215 -5.02 -13.69 7.84
CA GLU A 215 -3.70 -14.32 7.98
C GLU A 215 -3.56 -15.53 7.04
N LYS A 216 -4.57 -16.40 6.98
CA LYS A 216 -4.58 -17.54 6.05
C LYS A 216 -4.49 -17.13 4.58
N ASN A 217 -5.11 -16.01 4.22
CA ASN A 217 -5.06 -15.49 2.85
C ASN A 217 -3.72 -14.80 2.56
N ALA A 218 -3.13 -14.10 3.53
CA ALA A 218 -1.86 -13.39 3.36
C ALA A 218 -0.66 -14.34 3.26
N GLU A 219 -0.69 -15.49 3.95
CA GLU A 219 0.35 -16.54 3.83
C GLU A 219 0.41 -17.17 2.43
N MET A 220 -0.68 -17.10 1.66
CA MET A 220 -0.73 -17.60 0.27
C MET A 220 -0.21 -16.59 -0.77
N GLU A 221 -0.01 -15.32 -0.38
CA GLU A 221 0.25 -14.20 -1.31
C GLU A 221 1.62 -13.52 -1.14
N GLU A 222 2.56 -14.05 -0.35
CA GLU A 222 3.93 -13.50 -0.31
C GLU A 222 4.82 -14.13 -1.41
N PRO A 223 5.04 -13.47 -2.57
CA PRO A 223 6.18 -13.80 -3.40
C PRO A 223 7.44 -13.36 -2.65
N GLY A 224 8.37 -14.30 -2.48
CA GLY A 224 9.68 -14.06 -1.88
C GLY A 224 10.40 -12.89 -2.54
N PHE A 225 11.21 -12.19 -1.76
CA PHE A 225 12.08 -11.13 -2.24
C PHE A 225 12.91 -11.65 -3.42
N VAL A 226 12.67 -11.11 -4.62
CA VAL A 226 13.39 -11.47 -5.84
C VAL A 226 14.74 -10.78 -5.81
N THR A 227 15.80 -11.57 -5.60
CA THR A 227 17.19 -11.09 -5.59
C THR A 227 18.00 -11.55 -6.80
N ASN A 228 17.56 -12.58 -7.54
CA ASN A 228 18.26 -13.13 -8.71
C ASN A 228 17.35 -13.27 -9.96
N GLU A 229 17.94 -13.17 -11.16
CA GLU A 229 17.25 -13.35 -12.46
C GLU A 229 16.54 -14.71 -12.55
N HIS A 230 17.15 -15.77 -12.01
CA HIS A 230 16.54 -17.09 -11.96
C HIS A 230 15.24 -17.11 -11.12
N ASP A 231 15.23 -16.45 -9.96
CA ASP A 231 14.04 -16.35 -9.11
C ASP A 231 12.94 -15.54 -9.78
N LEU A 232 13.30 -14.54 -10.60
CA LEU A 232 12.36 -13.76 -11.39
C LEU A 232 11.67 -14.65 -12.43
N ILE A 233 12.44 -15.42 -13.20
CA ILE A 233 11.90 -16.33 -14.22
C ILE A 233 11.03 -17.42 -13.59
N VAL A 234 11.44 -17.99 -12.46
CA VAL A 234 10.65 -18.99 -11.71
C VAL A 234 9.34 -18.39 -11.23
N ASN A 235 9.37 -17.15 -10.70
CA ASN A 235 8.15 -16.47 -10.28
C ASN A 235 7.22 -16.18 -11.45
N CYS A 236 7.72 -15.63 -12.56
CA CYS A 236 6.93 -15.43 -13.78
C CYS A 236 6.30 -16.74 -14.27
N THR A 237 7.04 -17.84 -14.21
CA THR A 237 6.55 -19.17 -14.62
C THR A 237 5.44 -19.67 -13.68
N ASN A 238 5.63 -19.54 -12.36
CA ASN A 238 4.61 -19.90 -11.38
C ASN A 238 3.34 -19.05 -11.51
N GLU A 239 3.50 -17.77 -11.83
CA GLU A 239 2.39 -16.87 -12.11
C GLU A 239 1.60 -17.26 -13.36
N ILE A 240 2.31 -17.63 -14.44
CA ILE A 240 1.69 -18.14 -15.66
C ILE A 240 0.90 -19.42 -15.34
N LYS A 241 1.52 -20.37 -14.63
CA LYS A 241 0.86 -21.62 -14.21
C LYS A 241 -0.41 -21.34 -13.41
N SER A 242 -0.35 -20.47 -12.40
CA SER A 242 -1.51 -20.07 -11.61
C SER A 242 -2.60 -19.42 -12.46
N SER A 243 -2.22 -18.62 -13.46
CA SER A 243 -3.16 -17.96 -14.37
C SER A 243 -3.87 -18.97 -15.29
N VAL A 244 -3.17 -20.00 -15.77
CA VAL A 244 -3.77 -21.12 -16.52
C VAL A 244 -4.74 -21.90 -15.63
N GLU A 245 -4.34 -22.25 -14.41
CA GLU A 245 -5.19 -22.99 -13.47
C GLU A 245 -6.47 -22.21 -13.13
N ASN A 246 -6.37 -20.90 -12.89
CA ASN A 246 -7.53 -20.05 -12.65
C ASN A 246 -8.44 -19.95 -13.87
N THR A 247 -7.87 -19.81 -15.06
CA THR A 247 -8.62 -19.81 -16.32
C THR A 247 -9.43 -21.10 -16.47
N MET A 248 -8.80 -22.26 -16.27
CA MET A 248 -9.48 -23.57 -16.34
C MET A 248 -10.57 -23.72 -15.28
N LYS A 249 -10.31 -23.29 -14.04
CA LYS A 249 -11.30 -23.34 -12.95
C LYS A 249 -12.51 -22.46 -13.24
N ILE A 250 -12.30 -21.23 -13.71
CA ILE A 250 -13.39 -20.30 -14.07
C ILE A 250 -14.20 -20.88 -15.22
N TYR A 251 -13.54 -21.35 -16.27
CA TYR A 251 -14.23 -21.90 -17.44
C TYR A 251 -15.02 -23.17 -17.12
N LYS A 252 -14.45 -24.09 -16.35
CA LYS A 252 -15.17 -25.29 -15.90
C LYS A 252 -16.36 -24.94 -15.00
N GLY A 253 -16.15 -24.05 -14.03
CA GLY A 253 -17.22 -23.60 -13.14
C GLY A 253 -18.35 -22.89 -13.89
N LEU A 254 -18.05 -22.23 -15.02
CA LEU A 254 -19.04 -21.57 -15.86
C LEU A 254 -19.93 -22.62 -16.52
N LEU A 255 -19.34 -23.66 -17.11
CA LEU A 255 -20.09 -24.77 -17.70
C LEU A 255 -20.94 -25.47 -16.65
N ASP A 256 -20.36 -25.84 -15.51
CA ASP A 256 -21.07 -26.51 -14.42
C ASP A 256 -22.22 -25.65 -13.88
N GLY A 257 -22.00 -24.33 -13.73
CA GLY A 257 -23.01 -23.39 -13.27
C GLY A 257 -24.15 -23.19 -14.27
N LEU A 258 -23.84 -23.20 -15.57
CA LEU A 258 -24.84 -23.07 -16.63
C LEU A 258 -25.69 -24.35 -16.77
N PHE A 259 -25.06 -25.53 -16.74
CA PHE A 259 -25.78 -26.81 -16.86
C PHE A 259 -26.68 -27.12 -15.67
N ASN A 260 -26.31 -26.67 -14.48
CA ASN A 260 -27.10 -26.88 -13.25
C ASN A 260 -27.98 -25.69 -12.87
N GLU A 261 -28.02 -24.64 -13.71
CA GLU A 261 -28.75 -23.39 -13.46
C GLU A 261 -28.43 -22.76 -12.07
N ASP A 262 -27.18 -22.92 -11.59
CA ASP A 262 -26.77 -22.44 -10.27
C ASP A 262 -26.46 -20.94 -10.30
N ARG A 263 -27.50 -20.12 -10.17
CA ARG A 263 -27.41 -18.66 -10.06
C ARG A 263 -26.40 -18.19 -9.01
N LYS A 264 -26.37 -18.83 -7.82
CA LYS A 264 -25.49 -18.39 -6.72
C LYS A 264 -24.04 -18.76 -7.01
N GLY A 265 -23.81 -19.92 -7.62
CA GLY A 265 -22.51 -20.35 -8.13
C GLY A 265 -21.99 -19.39 -9.19
N LEU A 266 -22.80 -19.06 -10.19
CA LEU A 266 -22.45 -18.13 -11.26
C LEU A 266 -22.13 -16.72 -10.75
N MET A 267 -22.88 -16.19 -9.77
CA MET A 267 -22.55 -14.90 -9.15
C MET A 267 -21.19 -14.90 -8.44
N LYS A 268 -20.88 -15.99 -7.73
CA LYS A 268 -19.56 -16.14 -7.09
C LYS A 268 -18.46 -16.25 -8.14
N LEU A 269 -18.71 -17.00 -9.20
CA LEU A 269 -17.78 -17.21 -10.29
C LEU A 269 -17.49 -15.92 -11.07
N TYR A 270 -18.52 -15.10 -11.32
CA TYR A 270 -18.37 -13.76 -11.90
C TYR A 270 -17.44 -12.88 -11.06
N LYS A 271 -17.62 -12.85 -9.74
CA LYS A 271 -16.72 -12.10 -8.85
C LYS A 271 -15.27 -12.58 -8.92
N ILE A 272 -15.06 -13.90 -8.99
CA ILE A 272 -13.72 -14.49 -9.16
C ILE A 272 -13.12 -14.08 -10.51
N ALA A 273 -13.92 -14.10 -11.59
CA ALA A 273 -13.48 -13.69 -12.92
C ALA A 273 -13.16 -12.18 -13.00
N ASP A 274 -13.95 -11.33 -12.34
CA ASP A 274 -13.70 -9.90 -12.26
C ASP A 274 -12.43 -9.58 -11.45
N GLU A 275 -12.19 -10.28 -10.33
CA GLU A 275 -10.94 -10.18 -9.58
C GLU A 275 -9.72 -10.64 -10.41
N PHE A 276 -9.85 -11.76 -11.13
CA PHE A 276 -8.81 -12.23 -12.05
C PHE A 276 -8.53 -11.20 -13.16
N HIS A 277 -9.57 -10.60 -13.74
CA HIS A 277 -9.44 -9.51 -14.71
C HIS A 277 -8.72 -8.30 -14.12
N GLY A 278 -9.09 -7.87 -12.92
CA GLY A 278 -8.42 -6.78 -12.21
C GLY A 278 -6.93 -7.04 -12.02
N LYS A 279 -6.56 -8.26 -11.61
CA LYS A 279 -5.16 -8.67 -11.44
C LYS A 279 -4.39 -8.67 -12.77
N SER A 280 -4.94 -9.29 -13.82
CA SER A 280 -4.31 -9.34 -15.15
C SER A 280 -4.12 -7.94 -15.75
N LYS A 281 -5.11 -7.04 -15.57
CA LYS A 281 -5.02 -5.64 -15.99
C LYS A 281 -3.89 -4.89 -15.28
N ARG A 282 -3.78 -5.04 -13.96
CA ARG A 282 -2.72 -4.41 -13.16
C ARG A 282 -1.34 -4.90 -13.59
N ARG A 283 -1.20 -6.22 -13.79
CA ARG A 283 0.04 -6.84 -14.23
C ARG A 283 0.50 -6.28 -15.57
N ARG A 284 -0.38 -6.29 -16.57
CA ARG A 284 -0.10 -5.73 -17.90
C ARG A 284 0.35 -4.28 -17.83
N ALA A 285 -0.31 -3.48 -17.00
CA ALA A 285 -0.03 -2.05 -16.92
C ALA A 285 1.26 -1.70 -16.14
N TYR A 286 1.62 -2.48 -15.11
CA TYR A 286 2.63 -2.02 -14.13
C TYR A 286 3.72 -3.04 -13.76
N GLU A 287 3.51 -4.33 -14.01
CA GLU A 287 4.48 -5.37 -13.62
C GLU A 287 5.39 -5.77 -14.78
N VAL A 288 4.90 -5.66 -16.02
CA VAL A 288 5.64 -6.04 -17.23
C VAL A 288 6.92 -5.23 -17.40
N LEU A 289 6.83 -3.89 -17.39
CA LEU A 289 8.00 -3.03 -17.62
C LEU A 289 9.11 -3.24 -16.56
N PRO A 290 8.81 -3.25 -15.24
CA PRO A 290 9.81 -3.56 -14.22
C PRO A 290 10.40 -4.96 -14.32
N ALA A 291 9.64 -5.95 -14.80
CA ALA A 291 10.15 -7.30 -15.03
C ALA A 291 11.17 -7.31 -16.18
N ILE A 292 10.89 -6.59 -17.28
CA ILE A 292 11.80 -6.47 -18.42
C ILE A 292 13.09 -5.73 -18.04
N GLN A 293 12.99 -4.64 -17.28
CA GLN A 293 14.16 -3.85 -16.85
C GLN A 293 15.14 -4.64 -15.96
N ARG A 294 14.69 -5.73 -15.35
CA ARG A 294 15.50 -6.60 -14.49
C ARG A 294 16.07 -7.81 -15.21
N LEU A 295 15.65 -8.05 -16.44
CA LEU A 295 16.18 -9.12 -17.28
C LEU A 295 17.46 -8.62 -17.96
N ASN A 296 18.45 -9.50 -18.06
CA ASN A 296 19.68 -9.19 -18.77
C ASN A 296 19.43 -9.01 -20.28
N PRO A 297 20.28 -8.25 -21.00
CA PRO A 297 20.13 -8.06 -22.45
C PRO A 297 20.15 -9.37 -23.24
N GLU A 298 20.80 -10.41 -22.71
CA GLU A 298 20.86 -11.75 -23.32
C GLU A 298 19.54 -12.54 -23.19
N SER A 299 18.63 -12.13 -22.30
CA SER A 299 17.32 -12.77 -22.08
C SER A 299 16.15 -12.00 -22.73
N LEU A 300 16.44 -11.17 -23.74
CA LEU A 300 15.47 -10.35 -24.46
C LEU A 300 14.32 -11.17 -25.07
N ASP A 301 14.61 -12.34 -25.62
CA ASP A 301 13.59 -13.24 -26.18
C ASP A 301 12.59 -13.69 -25.11
N THR A 302 13.09 -14.05 -23.92
CA THR A 302 12.26 -14.42 -22.75
C THR A 302 11.38 -13.25 -22.30
N ALA A 303 11.91 -12.02 -22.32
CA ALA A 303 11.15 -10.82 -22.01
C ALA A 303 9.98 -10.63 -22.98
N GLN A 304 10.21 -10.84 -24.29
CA GLN A 304 9.16 -10.74 -25.30
C GLN A 304 8.06 -11.79 -25.11
N TYR A 305 8.42 -13.04 -24.80
CA TYR A 305 7.43 -14.07 -24.49
C TYR A 305 6.61 -13.72 -23.25
N TYR A 306 7.24 -13.19 -22.21
CA TYR A 306 6.53 -12.76 -21.00
C TYR A 306 5.51 -11.65 -21.27
N VAL A 307 5.86 -10.67 -22.10
CA VAL A 307 4.94 -9.61 -22.55
C VAL A 307 3.74 -10.22 -23.27
N GLN A 308 3.97 -11.07 -24.26
CA GLN A 308 2.91 -11.68 -25.05
C GLN A 308 1.98 -12.54 -24.19
N VAL A 309 2.54 -13.37 -23.32
CA VAL A 309 1.76 -14.23 -22.43
C VAL A 309 0.91 -13.38 -21.47
N THR A 310 1.44 -12.28 -20.95
CA THR A 310 0.69 -11.35 -20.10
C THR A 310 -0.47 -10.70 -20.86
N ASP A 311 -0.24 -10.28 -22.11
CA ASP A 311 -1.29 -9.72 -22.97
C ASP A 311 -2.37 -10.77 -23.28
N TYR A 312 -2.00 -12.02 -23.58
CA TYR A 312 -2.97 -13.10 -23.77
C TYR A 312 -3.81 -13.38 -22.54
N PHE A 313 -3.21 -13.42 -21.34
CA PHE A 313 -4.00 -13.57 -20.10
C PHE A 313 -4.91 -12.40 -19.81
N TYR A 314 -4.52 -11.18 -20.21
CA TYR A 314 -5.39 -10.03 -20.12
C TYR A 314 -6.63 -10.20 -21.01
N GLU A 315 -6.47 -10.59 -22.27
CA GLU A 315 -7.60 -10.84 -23.18
C GLU A 315 -8.48 -12.03 -22.74
N ILE A 316 -7.86 -13.12 -22.27
CA ILE A 316 -8.58 -14.26 -21.69
C ILE A 316 -9.41 -13.80 -20.49
N SER A 317 -8.86 -12.95 -19.62
CA SER A 317 -9.58 -12.46 -18.44
C SER A 317 -10.79 -11.59 -18.80
N ILE A 318 -10.69 -10.77 -19.85
CA ILE A 318 -11.82 -9.98 -20.37
C ILE A 318 -12.93 -10.93 -20.82
N SER A 319 -12.55 -11.95 -21.60
CA SER A 319 -13.48 -12.92 -22.17
C SER A 319 -14.18 -13.73 -21.07
N LEU A 320 -13.43 -14.25 -20.09
CA LEU A 320 -13.98 -14.97 -18.95
C LEU A 320 -14.95 -14.11 -18.12
N ARG A 321 -14.60 -12.85 -17.88
CA ARG A 321 -15.47 -11.92 -17.15
C ARG A 321 -16.78 -11.70 -17.92
N TYR A 322 -16.69 -11.43 -19.21
CA TYR A 322 -17.87 -11.21 -20.05
C TYR A 322 -18.76 -12.47 -20.13
N MET A 323 -18.17 -13.65 -20.31
CA MET A 323 -18.91 -14.91 -20.35
C MET A 323 -19.62 -15.22 -19.03
N THR A 324 -18.92 -15.05 -17.90
CA THR A 324 -19.50 -15.30 -16.56
C THR A 324 -20.58 -14.30 -16.19
N GLU A 325 -20.42 -13.02 -16.55
CA GLU A 325 -21.45 -11.99 -16.39
C GLU A 325 -22.69 -12.31 -17.23
N SER A 326 -22.49 -12.66 -18.50
CA SER A 326 -23.59 -12.99 -19.42
C SER A 326 -24.35 -14.23 -18.96
N ALA A 327 -23.65 -15.29 -18.55
CA ALA A 327 -24.27 -16.51 -18.04
C ALA A 327 -25.04 -16.28 -16.73
N PHE A 328 -24.47 -15.48 -15.82
CA PHE A 328 -25.18 -15.08 -14.60
C PHE A 328 -26.46 -14.33 -14.93
N ASN A 329 -26.40 -13.32 -15.82
CA ASN A 329 -27.56 -12.53 -16.21
C ASN A 329 -28.62 -13.36 -16.94
N PHE A 330 -28.22 -14.32 -17.76
CA PHE A 330 -29.13 -15.24 -18.45
C PHE A 330 -29.99 -16.02 -17.45
N ILE A 331 -29.35 -16.67 -16.47
CA ILE A 331 -30.05 -17.43 -15.42
C ILE A 331 -30.81 -16.51 -14.46
N ASP A 332 -30.26 -15.34 -14.10
CA ASP A 332 -30.92 -14.37 -13.21
C ASP A 332 -32.24 -13.85 -13.79
N ASN A 333 -32.29 -13.69 -15.11
CA ASN A 333 -33.48 -13.26 -15.84
C ASN A 333 -34.44 -14.42 -16.18
N ASN A 334 -34.19 -15.65 -15.71
CA ASN A 334 -34.94 -16.87 -16.03
C ASN A 334 -35.12 -17.10 -17.55
N HIS A 335 -34.08 -16.84 -18.34
CA HIS A 335 -34.08 -17.10 -19.78
C HIS A 335 -33.81 -18.55 -20.15
#